data_AF-A0A534FD36-F1
#
_entry.id   AF-A0A534FD36-F1
#
_cell.length_a   1.000
_cell.length_b   1.000
_cell.length_c   1.000
_cell.angle_alpha   90.00
_cell.angle_beta   90.00
_cell.angle_gamma   90.00
#
_symmetry.space_group_name_H-M   'P 1'
#
loop_
_entity.id
_entity.type
_entity.pdbx_description
1 polymer ?
#
loop_
_entity_poly.entity_id
_entity_poly.type
_entity_poly.pdbx_seq_one_letter_code
_entity_poly.pdbx_strand_id
1 'polypeptide(L)' 'MAKLQRLWGRAVQTARLMVGIPDYDTYVVHRRAHHPGEPVMSYPEFFREREAARYATEKGRLKGCC' A
#
# COMPACT_ATOMS: atom_id res chain seq x y z
N MET A 1 12.61 1.40 -25.94
CA MET A 1 12.78 1.53 -24.47
C MET A 1 11.45 1.53 -23.70
N ALA A 2 10.42 2.28 -24.14
CA ALA A 2 9.13 2.41 -23.42
C ALA A 2 8.36 1.10 -23.12
N LYS A 3 8.44 0.07 -23.99
CA LYS A 3 7.80 -1.24 -23.75
C LYS A 3 8.42 -1.99 -22.56
N LEU A 4 9.74 -1.88 -22.41
CA LEU A 4 10.48 -2.56 -21.34
C LEU A 4 10.16 -1.95 -19.97
N GLN A 5 10.06 -0.62 -19.90
CA GLN A 5 9.65 0.10 -18.69
C GLN A 5 8.22 -0.26 -18.24
N ARG A 6 7.28 -0.41 -19.20
CA ARG A 6 5.91 -0.84 -18.89
C ARG A 6 5.85 -2.28 -18.39
N LEU A 7 6.64 -3.20 -18.95
CA LEU A 7 6.69 -4.59 -18.48
C LEU A 7 7.29 -4.69 -17.07
N TRP A 8 8.35 -3.92 -16.79
CA TRP A 8 8.95 -3.83 -15.47
C TRP A 8 7.97 -3.30 -14.42
N GLY A 9 7.26 -2.21 -14.72
CA GLY A 9 6.25 -1.65 -13.81
C GLY A 9 5.15 -2.66 -13.46
N ARG A 10 4.68 -3.45 -14.44
CA ARG A 10 3.68 -4.50 -14.20
C ARG A 10 4.22 -5.66 -13.36
N ALA A 11 5.45 -6.10 -13.61
CA ALA A 11 6.08 -7.15 -12.81
C ALA A 11 6.25 -6.74 -11.35
N VAL A 12 6.70 -5.50 -11.10
CA VAL A 12 6.82 -4.92 -9.75
C VAL A 12 5.46 -4.82 -9.06
N GLN A 13 4.42 -4.38 -9.77
CA GLN A 13 3.06 -4.33 -9.24
C GLN A 13 2.57 -5.72 -8.83
N THR A 14 2.75 -6.74 -9.66
CA THR A 14 2.37 -8.13 -9.35
C THR A 14 3.14 -8.67 -8.16
N ALA A 15 4.45 -8.45 -8.09
CA ALA A 15 5.27 -8.90 -6.96
C ALA A 15 4.83 -8.26 -5.63
N ARG A 16 4.51 -6.95 -5.64
CA ARG A 16 3.99 -6.24 -4.45
C ARG A 16 2.66 -6.79 -3.96
N LEU A 17 1.75 -7.12 -4.89
CA LEU A 17 0.48 -7.76 -4.59
C LEU A 17 0.67 -9.15 -3.96
N MET A 18 1.60 -9.95 -4.49
CA MET A 18 1.89 -11.29 -3.93
C MET A 18 2.46 -11.24 -2.51
N VAL A 19 3.27 -10.23 -2.18
CA VAL A 19 3.84 -10.07 -0.84
C VAL A 19 2.84 -9.41 0.13
N GLY A 20 1.73 -8.86 -0.39
CA GLY A 20 0.73 -8.14 0.41
C GLY A 20 1.25 -6.80 0.95
N ILE A 21 2.24 -6.19 0.28
CA ILE A 21 2.78 -4.88 0.66
C ILE A 21 2.14 -3.82 -0.26
N PRO A 22 1.20 -3.02 0.25
CA PRO A 22 0.72 -1.87 -0.50
C PRO A 22 1.85 -0.83 -0.60
N ASP A 23 2.01 -0.30 -1.80
CA ASP A 23 2.95 0.79 -2.08
C ASP A 23 2.40 2.11 -1.52
N TYR A 24 3.27 2.95 -0.95
CA TYR A 24 2.85 4.20 -0.32
C TYR A 24 2.15 5.15 -1.30
N ASP A 25 2.63 5.27 -2.54
CA ASP A 25 1.99 6.12 -3.54
C ASP A 25 0.60 5.60 -3.92
N THR A 26 0.46 4.28 -3.98
CA THR A 26 -0.85 3.63 -4.19
C THR A 26 -1.81 3.91 -3.03
N TYR A 27 -1.31 3.87 -1.79
CA TYR A 27 -2.07 4.28 -0.60
C TYR A 27 -2.49 5.74 -0.67
N VAL A 28 -1.59 6.67 -1.01
CA VAL A 28 -1.91 8.11 -1.11
C VAL A 28 -2.97 8.36 -2.18
N VAL A 29 -2.83 7.74 -3.36
CA VAL A 29 -3.82 7.86 -4.44
C VAL A 29 -5.17 7.32 -3.99
N HIS A 30 -5.21 6.12 -3.39
CA HIS A 30 -6.43 5.54 -2.86
C HIS A 30 -7.07 6.44 -1.79
N ARG A 31 -6.28 6.92 -0.83
CA ARG A 31 -6.76 7.77 0.27
C ARG A 31 -7.33 9.08 -0.25
N ARG A 32 -6.67 9.72 -1.21
CA ARG A 32 -7.17 10.96 -1.83
C ARG A 32 -8.44 10.74 -2.65
N ALA A 33 -8.58 9.59 -3.30
CA ALA A 33 -9.74 9.27 -4.14
C ALA A 33 -10.97 8.87 -3.30
N HIS A 34 -10.78 8.10 -2.22
CA HIS A 34 -11.87 7.51 -1.45
C HIS A 34 -12.12 8.17 -0.09
N HIS A 35 -11.15 8.91 0.43
CA HIS A 35 -11.24 9.63 1.70
C HIS A 35 -10.85 11.12 1.54
N PRO A 36 -11.55 11.88 0.69
CA PRO A 36 -11.26 13.30 0.50
C PRO A 36 -11.47 14.05 1.82
N GLY A 37 -10.44 14.79 2.25
CA GLY A 37 -10.47 15.60 3.48
C GLY A 37 -9.90 14.93 4.72
N GLU A 38 -9.58 13.63 4.67
CA GLU A 38 -8.84 12.97 5.75
C GLU A 38 -7.31 13.14 5.58
N PRO A 39 -6.56 13.27 6.68
CA PRO A 39 -5.11 13.34 6.62
C PRO A 39 -4.51 12.02 6.08
N VAL A 40 -3.56 12.14 5.18
CA VAL A 40 -2.77 11.01 4.65
C VAL A 40 -1.61 10.78 5.61
N MET A 41 -1.42 9.54 6.06
CA MET A 41 -0.27 9.17 6.91
C MET A 41 1.04 9.50 6.20
N SER A 42 2.05 9.87 6.97
CA SER A 42 3.42 9.93 6.46
C SER A 42 3.94 8.52 6.13
N TYR A 43 4.97 8.44 5.27
CA TYR A 43 5.61 7.18 4.92
C TYR A 43 6.01 6.31 6.14
N PRO A 44 6.70 6.83 7.17
CA PRO A 44 7.06 6.00 8.34
C PRO A 44 5.85 5.54 9.14
N GLU A 45 4.79 6.34 9.25
CA GLU A 45 3.54 5.93 9.91
C GLU A 45 2.84 4.81 9.15
N PHE A 46 2.74 4.96 7.83
CA PHE A 46 2.20 3.92 6.96
C PHE A 46 3.01 2.62 7.10
N PHE A 47 4.33 2.70 7.05
CA PHE A 47 5.20 1.53 7.19
C PHE A 47 5.01 0.82 8.53
N ARG A 48 5.02 1.55 9.65
CA ARG A 48 4.75 0.97 10.98
C ARG A 48 3.35 0.39 11.08
N GLU A 49 2.34 1.02 10.50
CA GLU A 49 0.98 0.46 10.47
C GLU A 49 0.95 -0.88 9.72
N ARG A 50 1.65 -1.00 8.58
CA ARG A 50 1.73 -2.25 7.81
C ARG A 50 2.50 -3.33 8.55
N GLU A 51 3.61 -2.96 9.20
CA GLU A 51 4.40 -3.89 10.01
C GLU A 51 3.58 -4.40 11.20
N ALA A 52 2.92 -3.51 11.93
CA ALA A 52 2.02 -3.87 13.02
C ALA A 52 0.85 -4.76 12.53
N ALA A 53 0.22 -4.43 11.41
CA ALA A 53 -0.87 -5.25 10.87
C ALA A 53 -0.43 -6.67 10.47
N ARG A 54 0.83 -6.86 10.07
CA ARG A 54 1.38 -8.14 9.65
C ARG A 54 1.92 -8.98 10.81
N TYR A 55 2.56 -8.33 11.78
CA TYR A 55 3.30 -9.01 12.85
C TYR A 55 2.65 -8.91 14.24
N ALA A 56 1.71 -7.98 14.45
CA ALA A 56 0.95 -7.98 15.69
C ALA A 56 0.00 -9.19 15.72
N THR A 57 0.05 -9.95 16.80
CA THR A 57 -0.86 -11.07 17.09
C THR A 57 -2.25 -10.60 17.57
N GLU A 58 -2.53 -9.29 17.48
CA GLU A 58 -3.79 -8.72 17.92
C GLU A 58 -4.91 -9.11 16.95
N LYS A 59 -5.79 -10.00 17.43
CA LYS A 59 -6.98 -10.47 16.71
C LYS A 59 -7.84 -9.27 16.28
N GLY A 60 -7.97 -9.05 14.97
CA GLY A 60 -9.16 -8.39 14.43
C GLY A 60 -8.98 -7.19 13.50
N ARG A 61 -7.76 -6.78 13.12
CA ARG A 61 -7.61 -5.68 12.16
C ARG A 61 -7.38 -6.15 10.73
N LEU A 62 -8.36 -6.88 10.19
CA LEU A 62 -8.58 -6.91 8.75
C LEU A 62 -9.14 -5.54 8.33
N LYS A 63 -8.26 -4.54 8.19
CA LYS A 63 -8.65 -3.23 7.64
C LYS A 63 -8.83 -3.37 6.13
N GLY A 64 -9.99 -3.87 5.70
CA GLY A 64 -10.43 -3.82 4.31
C GLY A 64 -10.79 -2.39 3.94
N CYS A 65 -9.79 -1.54 3.69
CA CYS A 65 -9.92 -0.25 2.99
C CYS A 65 -8.55 0.39 2.69
N CYS A 66 -7.55 0.21 3.55
CA CYS A 66 -6.22 0.82 3.41
C CYS A 66 -5.14 -0.19 3.71
#